data_AF-R7WEK5-F1
#
_entry.id   AF-R7WEK5-F1
#
_cell.length_a   1.000
_cell.length_b   1.000
_cell.length_c   1.000
_cell.angle_alpha   90.00
_cell.angle_beta   90.00
_cell.angle_gamma   90.00
#
_symmetry.space_group_name_H-M   'P 1'
#
loop_
_entity.id
_entity.type
_entity.pdbx_description
1 polymer ?
#
loop_
_entity_poly.entity_id
_entity_poly.type
_entity_poly.pdbx_seq_one_letter_code
_entity_poly.pdbx_strand_id
1 'polypeptide(L)'
;METQPILNHTGPLYIGTDWRLHGAAEAVLRTMRRVPVHLVDITALSEFRKDAHTSVHTLRQGKLLTPEQQADPRTYADCIHWCLPGLPDTWNHFLYAHIVAPPPPPAQAQAQPLPQSSSSSSL
;
A
#
# COMPACT_ATOMS: atom_id res chain seq x y z
N MET A 1 20.86 8.41 -7.82
CA MET A 1 20.18 7.73 -6.70
C MET A 1 19.09 8.67 -6.22
N GLU A 2 17.87 8.17 -6.06
CA GLU A 2 16.76 8.96 -5.55
C GLU A 2 16.88 9.09 -4.03
N THR A 3 16.85 10.32 -3.50
CA THR A 3 17.07 10.59 -2.07
C THR A 3 15.92 11.33 -1.40
N GLN A 4 14.88 11.65 -2.16
CA GLN A 4 13.67 12.31 -1.67
C GLN A 4 12.42 11.59 -2.19
N PRO A 5 11.34 11.57 -1.40
CA PRO A 5 10.07 11.05 -1.86
C PRO A 5 9.49 11.92 -2.98
N ILE A 6 8.45 11.42 -3.64
CA ILE A 6 7.63 12.22 -4.54
C ILE A 6 6.79 13.15 -3.66
N LEU A 7 7.02 14.46 -3.77
CA LEU A 7 6.28 15.48 -3.01
C LEU A 7 5.17 16.14 -3.83
N ASN A 8 5.43 16.35 -5.12
CA ASN A 8 4.51 17.00 -6.05
C ASN A 8 4.18 16.03 -7.18
N HIS A 9 2.91 15.69 -7.32
CA HIS A 9 2.40 14.92 -8.44
C HIS A 9 1.03 15.44 -8.84
N THR A 10 0.73 15.42 -10.13
CA THR A 10 -0.58 15.81 -10.67
C THR A 10 -1.13 14.63 -11.44
N GLY A 11 -2.13 13.95 -10.86
CA GLY A 11 -2.71 12.74 -11.43
C GLY A 11 -2.08 11.44 -10.89
N PRO A 12 -2.52 10.28 -11.37
CA PRO A 12 -2.10 8.99 -10.82
C PRO A 12 -0.61 8.70 -11.06
N LEU A 13 0.03 8.03 -10.10
CA LEU A 13 1.38 7.48 -10.27
C LEU A 13 1.30 6.14 -10.99
N TYR A 14 2.19 5.93 -11.97
CA TYR A 14 2.29 4.69 -12.73
C TYR A 14 3.72 4.16 -12.65
N ILE A 15 4.01 3.38 -11.61
CA ILE A 15 5.34 2.78 -11.38
C ILE A 15 5.38 1.26 -11.61
N GLY A 16 4.33 0.71 -12.23
CA GLY A 16 4.25 -0.71 -12.58
C GLY A 16 3.44 -1.57 -11.61
N THR A 17 2.85 -0.99 -10.56
CA THR A 17 1.93 -1.67 -9.66
C THR A 17 0.69 -2.18 -10.42
N ASP A 18 0.38 -3.47 -10.29
CA ASP A 18 -0.84 -4.05 -10.85
C ASP A 18 -2.04 -3.78 -9.94
N TRP A 19 -2.67 -2.63 -10.12
CA TRP A 19 -3.85 -2.21 -9.39
C TRP A 19 -5.07 -3.15 -9.56
N ARG A 20 -5.08 -4.02 -10.58
CA ARG A 20 -6.13 -5.03 -10.74
C ARG A 20 -6.02 -6.11 -9.67
N LEU A 21 -4.80 -6.52 -9.33
CA LEU A 21 -4.56 -7.50 -8.26
C LEU A 21 -4.86 -6.89 -6.89
N HIS A 22 -4.49 -5.63 -6.68
CA HIS A 22 -4.87 -4.89 -5.47
C HIS A 22 -6.41 -4.85 -5.31
N GLY A 23 -7.15 -4.42 -6.34
CA GLY A 23 -8.61 -4.38 -6.30
C GLY A 23 -9.27 -5.75 -6.13
N ALA A 24 -8.69 -6.80 -6.73
CA ALA A 24 -9.16 -8.17 -6.52
C ALA A 24 -8.96 -8.64 -5.07
N ALA A 25 -7.82 -8.32 -4.46
CA ALA A 25 -7.57 -8.62 -3.05
C ALA A 25 -8.57 -7.91 -2.14
N GLU A 26 -8.79 -6.60 -2.34
CA GLU A 26 -9.79 -5.84 -1.59
C GLU A 26 -11.20 -6.45 -1.74
N ALA A 27 -11.59 -6.80 -2.96
CA ALA A 27 -12.89 -7.41 -3.24
C ALA A 27 -13.06 -8.73 -2.50
N VAL A 28 -12.06 -9.63 -2.53
CA VAL A 28 -12.11 -10.90 -1.81
C VAL A 28 -12.23 -10.67 -0.31
N LEU A 29 -11.40 -9.81 0.28
CA LEU A 29 -11.43 -9.52 1.71
C LEU A 29 -12.80 -8.96 2.14
N ARG A 30 -13.41 -8.10 1.31
CA ARG A 30 -14.77 -7.58 1.54
C ARG A 30 -15.86 -8.64 1.47
N THR A 31 -15.63 -9.82 0.89
CA THR A 31 -16.59 -10.94 0.92
C THR A 31 -16.44 -11.84 2.14
N MET A 32 -15.34 -11.74 2.89
CA MET A 32 -15.10 -12.56 4.08
C MET A 32 -16.04 -12.12 5.22
N ARG A 33 -16.95 -13.02 5.63
CA ARG A 33 -17.94 -12.77 6.70
C ARG A 33 -17.63 -13.49 8.01
N ARG A 34 -16.97 -14.66 7.92
CA ARG A 34 -16.71 -15.54 9.08
C ARG A 34 -15.50 -15.09 9.90
N VAL A 35 -14.45 -14.67 9.20
CA VAL A 35 -13.22 -14.16 9.81
C VAL A 35 -13.07 -12.72 9.33
N PRO A 36 -13.16 -11.72 10.20
CA PRO A 36 -12.92 -10.34 9.82
C PRO A 36 -11.45 -10.18 9.44
N VAL A 37 -11.19 -9.64 8.25
CA VAL A 37 -9.85 -9.32 7.79
C VAL A 37 -9.82 -7.84 7.41
N HIS A 38 -8.85 -7.13 7.97
CA HIS A 38 -8.61 -5.73 7.65
C HIS A 38 -7.41 -5.64 6.71
N LEU A 39 -7.60 -5.02 5.55
CA LEU A 39 -6.50 -4.72 4.64
C LEU A 39 -5.74 -3.52 5.20
N VAL A 40 -4.44 -3.71 5.47
CA VAL A 40 -3.53 -2.59 5.72
C VAL A 40 -3.09 -2.07 4.35
N ASP A 41 -3.82 -1.08 3.83
CA ASP A 41 -3.56 -0.51 2.51
C ASP A 41 -2.32 0.39 2.53
N ILE A 42 -1.20 -0.19 2.10
CA ILE A 42 0.11 0.47 2.01
C ILE A 42 0.51 0.78 0.57
N THR A 43 -0.30 0.41 -0.43
CA THR A 43 0.16 0.38 -1.82
C THR A 43 0.43 1.80 -2.33
N ALA A 44 -0.59 2.67 -2.32
CA ALA A 44 -0.46 4.03 -2.86
C ALA A 44 0.63 4.84 -2.15
N LEU A 45 0.67 4.84 -0.81
CA LEU A 45 1.66 5.61 -0.05
C LEU A 45 3.09 5.12 -0.32
N SER A 46 3.27 3.82 -0.55
CA SER A 46 4.58 3.23 -0.83
C SER A 46 5.12 3.66 -2.19
N GLU A 47 4.26 3.92 -3.17
CA GLU A 47 4.68 4.41 -4.49
C GLU A 47 5.37 5.78 -4.44
N PHE A 48 5.05 6.61 -3.44
CA PHE A 48 5.70 7.91 -3.26
C PHE A 48 7.12 7.81 -2.70
N ARG A 49 7.52 6.63 -2.21
CA ARG A 49 8.76 6.44 -1.44
C ARG A 49 9.92 5.89 -2.27
N LYS A 50 10.12 6.43 -3.46
CA LYS A 50 11.26 6.09 -4.35
C LYS A 50 12.64 6.23 -3.67
N ASP A 51 12.73 7.00 -2.60
CA ASP A 51 13.91 7.23 -1.78
C ASP A 51 14.25 6.10 -0.79
N ALA A 52 13.30 5.22 -0.48
CA ALA A 52 13.41 4.31 0.66
C ALA A 52 13.98 2.92 0.32
N HIS A 53 14.28 2.66 -0.95
CA HIS A 53 14.82 1.36 -1.40
C HIS A 53 16.27 1.15 -0.99
N THR A 54 16.69 -0.12 -0.90
CA THR A 54 18.09 -0.48 -0.62
C THR A 54 19.04 -0.07 -1.75
N SER A 55 18.56 0.00 -3.00
CA SER A 55 19.37 0.36 -4.16
C SER A 55 20.60 -0.56 -4.24
N VAL A 56 21.80 -0.03 -4.31
CA VAL A 56 23.06 -0.79 -4.33
C VAL A 56 23.61 -1.08 -2.92
N HIS A 57 22.93 -0.65 -1.86
CA HIS A 57 23.31 -0.90 -0.47
C HIS A 57 22.62 -2.17 0.04
N THR A 58 22.79 -3.25 -0.71
CA THR A 58 22.12 -4.54 -0.48
C THR A 58 23.10 -5.71 -0.64
N LEU A 59 22.59 -6.92 -0.37
CA LEU A 59 23.31 -8.16 -0.60
C LEU A 59 22.92 -8.78 -1.95
N ARG A 60 23.89 -9.35 -2.66
CA ARG A 60 23.64 -10.24 -3.79
C ARG A 60 24.32 -11.58 -3.50
N GLN A 61 23.52 -12.66 -3.55
CA GLN A 61 24.00 -14.01 -3.22
C GLN A 61 24.68 -14.08 -1.84
N GLY A 62 24.13 -13.35 -0.85
CA GLY A 62 24.61 -13.34 0.54
C GLY A 62 25.86 -12.50 0.81
N LYS A 63 26.34 -11.69 -0.15
CA LYS A 63 27.51 -10.82 0.01
C LYS A 63 27.18 -9.37 -0.34
N LEU A 64 27.86 -8.44 0.32
CA LEU A 64 27.78 -7.02 -0.02
C LEU A 64 28.32 -6.80 -1.43
N LEU A 65 27.69 -5.89 -2.16
CA LEU A 65 28.17 -5.45 -3.47
C LEU A 65 29.53 -4.76 -3.34
N THR A 66 30.45 -5.06 -4.25
CA THR A 66 31.76 -4.39 -4.32
C THR A 66 31.59 -2.92 -4.75
N PRO A 67 32.59 -2.04 -4.53
CA PRO A 67 32.54 -0.66 -5.00
C PRO A 67 32.23 -0.54 -6.50
N GLU A 68 32.78 -1.43 -7.32
CA GLU A 68 32.56 -1.46 -8.77
C GLU A 68 31.12 -1.85 -9.11
N GLN A 69 30.53 -2.78 -8.36
CA GLN A 69 29.12 -3.16 -8.53
C GLN A 69 28.18 -2.05 -8.06
N GLN A 70 28.49 -1.38 -6.95
CA GLN A 70 27.70 -0.25 -6.46
C GLN A 70 27.78 0.95 -7.42
N ALA A 71 28.87 1.10 -8.17
CA ALA A 71 29.01 2.11 -9.21
C ALA A 71 28.12 1.86 -10.46
N ASP A 72 27.54 0.66 -10.63
CA ASP A 72 26.59 0.33 -11.70
C ASP A 72 25.17 0.01 -11.15
N PRO A 73 24.42 1.02 -10.69
CA PRO A 73 23.06 0.82 -10.19
C PRO A 73 22.10 0.30 -11.26
N ARG A 74 22.40 0.48 -12.55
CA ARG A 74 21.55 -0.01 -13.64
C ARG A 74 21.48 -1.53 -13.68
N THR A 75 22.54 -2.20 -13.26
CA THR A 75 22.64 -3.66 -13.21
C THR A 75 22.41 -4.22 -11.80
N TYR A 76 22.76 -3.45 -10.77
CA TYR A 76 22.86 -3.97 -9.39
C TYR A 76 21.89 -3.34 -8.39
N ALA A 77 21.16 -2.28 -8.72
CA ALA A 77 20.23 -1.69 -7.78
C ALA A 77 19.01 -2.61 -7.53
N ASP A 78 18.68 -2.77 -6.26
CA ASP A 78 17.44 -3.38 -5.80
C ASP A 78 16.41 -2.28 -5.53
N CYS A 79 15.41 -2.21 -6.41
CA CYS A 79 14.29 -1.27 -6.33
C CYS A 79 13.01 -1.95 -5.81
N ILE A 80 13.14 -3.08 -5.10
CA ILE A 80 12.01 -3.85 -4.56
C ILE A 80 12.06 -3.85 -3.03
N HIS A 81 13.25 -4.04 -2.44
CA HIS A 81 13.43 -4.08 -1.00
C HIS A 81 13.68 -2.68 -0.41
N TRP A 82 13.48 -2.56 0.90
CA TRP A 82 13.50 -1.30 1.63
C TRP A 82 14.61 -1.27 2.67
N CYS A 83 15.21 -0.10 2.87
CA CYS A 83 16.10 0.14 4.01
C CYS A 83 15.33 0.06 5.34
N LEU A 84 16.05 -0.33 6.40
CA LEU A 84 15.61 -0.22 7.78
C LEU A 84 16.63 0.61 8.59
N PRO A 85 16.19 1.60 9.38
CA PRO A 85 14.82 2.11 9.49
C PRO A 85 14.32 2.72 8.16
N GLY A 86 13.01 2.70 7.92
CA GLY A 86 12.46 3.14 6.63
C GLY A 86 10.96 2.95 6.45
N LEU A 87 10.55 2.79 5.20
CA LEU A 87 9.13 2.67 4.82
C LEU A 87 8.38 1.53 5.55
N PRO A 88 8.96 0.34 5.76
CA PRO A 88 8.28 -0.73 6.49
C PRO A 88 7.90 -0.36 7.93
N ASP A 89 8.60 0.59 8.57
CA ASP A 89 8.23 1.08 9.90
C ASP A 89 6.88 1.80 9.88
N THR A 90 6.57 2.51 8.79
CA THR A 90 5.26 3.15 8.60
C THR A 90 4.15 2.11 8.45
N TRP A 91 4.42 0.99 7.76
CA TRP A 91 3.47 -0.11 7.66
C TRP A 91 3.19 -0.73 9.04
N ASN A 92 4.24 -0.91 9.83
CA ASN A 92 4.13 -1.40 11.20
C ASN A 92 3.34 -0.44 12.09
N HIS A 93 3.41 0.89 11.87
CA HIS A 93 2.56 1.84 12.60
C HIS A 93 1.07 1.65 12.28
N PHE A 94 0.69 1.40 11.03
CA PHE A 94 -0.71 1.09 10.71
C PHE A 94 -1.18 -0.22 11.35
N LEU A 95 -0.35 -1.26 11.31
CA LEU A 95 -0.64 -2.53 11.97
C LEU A 95 -0.79 -2.33 13.49
N TYR A 96 0.14 -1.62 14.11
CA TYR A 96 0.09 -1.32 15.54
C TYR A 96 -1.17 -0.55 15.90
N ALA A 97 -1.54 0.47 15.12
CA ALA A 97 -2.77 1.23 15.32
C ALA A 97 -4.02 0.33 15.29
N HIS A 98 -4.09 -0.65 14.38
CA HIS A 98 -5.19 -1.62 14.35
C HIS A 98 -5.23 -2.53 15.58
N ILE A 99 -4.06 -2.92 16.11
CA ILE A 99 -3.96 -3.79 17.28
C ILE A 99 -4.38 -3.05 18.56
N VAL A 100 -3.99 -1.78 18.70
CA VAL A 100 -4.27 -0.98 19.91
C VAL A 100 -5.58 -0.20 19.83
N ALA A 101 -6.23 -0.18 18.66
CA ALA A 101 -7.52 0.47 18.50
C ALA A 101 -8.57 -0.20 19.39
N PRO A 102 -9.45 0.58 20.06
CA PRO A 102 -10.59 0.01 20.74
C PRO A 102 -11.51 -0.68 19.73
N PRO A 103 -12.29 -1.69 20.16
CA PRO A 103 -13.28 -2.31 19.29
C PRO A 103 -14.24 -1.25 18.76
N PRO A 104 -14.64 -1.33 17.47
CA PRO A 104 -15.59 -0.38 16.92
C PRO A 104 -16.87 -0.40 17.75
N PRO A 105 -17.53 0.77 17.96
CA PRO A 105 -18.83 0.78 18.62
C PRO A 105 -19.78 -0.16 17.87
N PRO A 106 -20.67 -0.87 18.60
CA PRO A 106 -21.62 -1.76 17.95
C PRO A 106 -22.37 -0.98 16.87
N ALA A 107 -22.35 -1.52 15.65
CA ALA A 107 -22.94 -0.89 14.49
C ALA A 107 -24.42 -0.60 14.78
N GLN A 108 -24.77 0.68 14.99
CA GLN A 108 -26.09 1.13 14.57
C GLN A 108 -26.12 0.88 13.08
N ALA A 109 -27.02 -0.01 12.67
CA ALA A 109 -27.27 -0.33 11.28
C ALA A 109 -27.26 0.95 10.45
N GLN A 110 -26.22 1.15 9.64
CA GLN A 110 -26.27 2.08 8.53
C GLN A 110 -27.19 1.47 7.47
N ALA A 111 -28.49 1.49 7.77
CA ALA A 111 -29.51 1.47 6.75
C ALA A 111 -29.36 2.78 5.98
N GLN A 112 -28.58 2.75 4.90
CA GLN A 112 -28.79 3.71 3.83
C GLN A 112 -30.23 3.47 3.34
N PRO A 113 -31.12 4.47 3.35
CA PRO A 113 -32.45 4.29 2.78
C PRO A 113 -32.29 3.99 1.28
N LEU A 114 -32.94 2.92 0.79
CA LEU A 114 -33.14 2.77 -0.65
C LEU A 114 -33.81 4.04 -1.19
N PRO A 115 -33.39 4.58 -2.35
CA PRO A 115 -34.15 5.64 -2.99
C PRO A 115 -35.54 5.08 -3.33
N GLN A 116 -36.58 5.67 -2.74
CA GLN A 116 -37.95 5.37 -3.16
C GLN A 116 -38.13 5.88 -4.59
N SER A 117 -38.27 4.97 -5.54
CA SER A 117 -38.83 5.30 -6.84
C SER A 117 -40.31 5.61 -6.63
N SER A 118 -40.67 6.89 -6.54
CA SER A 118 -42.06 7.33 -6.63
C SER A 118 -42.54 7.11 -8.06
N SER A 119 -43.22 5.98 -8.26
CA SER A 119 -44.12 5.81 -9.39
C SER A 119 -45.32 6.74 -9.19
N SER A 120 -45.29 7.92 -9.81
CA SER A 120 -46.51 8.66 -10.12
C SER A 120 -47.06 8.15 -11.44
N SER A 121 -48.03 7.24 -11.34
CA SER A 121 -49.04 7.04 -12.36
C SER A 121 -50.38 7.34 -11.72
N SER A 122 -51.06 8.41 -12.17
CA SER A 122 -52.51 8.45 -12.32
C SER A 122 -52.95 9.73 -13.04
N LEU A 123 -53.67 9.48 -14.15
CA LEU A 123 -54.61 10.32 -14.90
C LEU A 123 -54.03 11.36 -15.86
#